data_AF-A0A357LEM6-F1
#
_entry.id   AF-A0A357LEM6-F1
#
_cell.length_a   1.000
_cell.length_b   1.000
_cell.length_c   1.000
_cell.angle_alpha   90.00
_cell.angle_beta   90.00
_cell.angle_gamma   90.00
#
_symmetry.space_group_name_H-M   'P 1'
#
loop_
_entity.id
_entity.type
_entity.pdbx_description
1 polymer ?
#
loop_
_entity_poly.entity_id
_entity_poly.type
_entity_poly.pdbx_seq_one_letter_code
_entity_poly.pdbx_strand_id
1 'polypeptide(L)'
;MSAATETVKFLETPAPSAPEPRRPDLRLVRDIVLDHSRDALITDFGKKTLDDRYLLEGETYQDMFARVAKTYGDDADHAQRIYDYMSRMWFMPATPVLSNGGAARGLPISCFLNAVGDSL
;
A
#
# COMPACT_ATOMS: atom_id res chain seq x y z
N MET A 1 -20.57 -82.04 13.04
CA MET A 1 -21.69 -81.10 12.83
C MET A 1 -21.08 -79.76 12.49
N SER A 2 -21.28 -79.32 11.25
CA SER A 2 -20.64 -78.15 10.63
C SER A 2 -21.31 -76.86 11.11
N ALA A 3 -20.53 -75.90 11.59
CA ALA A 3 -20.99 -74.53 11.79
C ALA A 3 -20.30 -73.65 10.74
N ALA A 4 -21.05 -73.27 9.71
CA ALA A 4 -20.61 -72.28 8.73
C ALA A 4 -20.85 -70.88 9.32
N THR A 5 -19.79 -70.11 9.51
CA THR A 5 -19.89 -68.71 9.90
C THR A 5 -19.95 -67.86 8.63
N GLU A 6 -21.13 -67.35 8.29
CA GLU A 6 -21.29 -66.33 7.26
C GLU A 6 -20.83 -64.97 7.79
N THR A 7 -19.85 -64.36 7.12
CA THR A 7 -19.38 -63.01 7.39
C THR A 7 -20.29 -61.99 6.71
N VAL A 8 -21.01 -61.21 7.52
CA VAL A 8 -21.82 -60.08 7.05
C VAL A 8 -20.89 -58.94 6.63
N LYS A 9 -20.91 -58.57 5.34
CA LYS A 9 -20.21 -57.38 4.83
C LYS A 9 -21.05 -56.14 5.10
N PHE A 10 -20.57 -55.27 5.98
CA PHE A 10 -21.09 -53.91 6.11
C PHE A 10 -20.76 -53.11 4.84
N LEU A 11 -21.78 -52.56 4.20
CA LEU A 11 -21.61 -51.58 3.13
C LEU A 11 -21.32 -50.23 3.77
N GLU A 12 -20.10 -49.74 3.62
CA GLU A 12 -19.74 -48.38 4.02
C GLU A 12 -20.42 -47.37 3.08
N THR A 13 -21.23 -46.48 3.64
CA THR A 13 -21.75 -45.31 2.92
C THR A 13 -20.61 -44.31 2.72
N PRO A 14 -20.38 -43.77 1.51
CA PRO A 14 -19.33 -42.79 1.31
C PRO A 14 -19.64 -41.52 2.11
N ALA A 15 -18.64 -41.00 2.82
CA ALA A 15 -18.74 -39.72 3.51
C ALA A 15 -19.05 -38.60 2.50
N PRO A 16 -19.84 -37.58 2.88
CA PRO A 16 -20.11 -36.44 2.00
C PRO A 16 -18.79 -35.76 1.63
N SER A 17 -18.58 -35.56 0.33
CA SER A 17 -17.41 -34.84 -0.18
C SER A 17 -17.36 -33.44 0.42
N ALA A 18 -16.20 -33.06 0.97
CA ALA A 18 -15.98 -31.72 1.50
C ALA A 18 -16.35 -30.65 0.46
N PRO A 19 -16.94 -29.52 0.87
CA PRO A 19 -17.26 -28.43 -0.06
C PRO A 19 -15.97 -27.93 -0.71
N GLU A 20 -15.99 -27.77 -2.03
CA GLU A 20 -14.83 -27.28 -2.76
C GLU A 20 -14.39 -25.90 -2.24
N PRO A 21 -13.07 -25.63 -2.17
CA PRO A 21 -12.57 -24.35 -1.71
C PRO A 21 -13.11 -23.22 -2.60
N ARG A 22 -13.79 -22.25 -1.97
CA ARG A 22 -14.36 -21.10 -2.66
C ARG A 22 -13.24 -20.27 -3.28
N ARG A 23 -13.21 -20.18 -4.60
CA ARG A 23 -12.23 -19.35 -5.31
C ARG A 23 -12.34 -17.89 -4.83
N PRO A 24 -11.22 -17.21 -4.55
CA PRO A 24 -11.26 -15.82 -4.11
C PRO A 24 -11.86 -14.93 -5.20
N ASP A 25 -12.78 -14.04 -4.81
CA ASP A 25 -13.30 -12.96 -5.68
C ASP A 25 -12.21 -11.90 -5.82
N LEU A 26 -11.31 -12.10 -6.79
CA LEU A 26 -10.23 -11.16 -7.09
C LEU A 26 -10.80 -9.94 -7.81
N ARG A 27 -10.67 -8.76 -7.20
CA ARG A 27 -10.98 -7.49 -7.84
C ARG A 27 -9.71 -6.78 -8.26
N LEU A 28 -9.68 -6.28 -9.50
CA LEU A 28 -8.62 -5.42 -9.98
C LEU A 28 -8.74 -4.06 -9.29
N VAL A 29 -7.81 -3.76 -8.39
CA VAL A 29 -7.65 -2.40 -7.85
C VAL A 29 -6.94 -1.58 -8.92
N ARG A 30 -7.55 -0.45 -9.31
CA ARG A 30 -6.93 0.48 -10.27
C ARG A 30 -5.72 1.13 -9.61
N ASP A 31 -4.65 1.28 -10.37
CA ASP A 31 -3.47 1.99 -9.91
C ASP A 31 -3.54 3.49 -10.26
N ILE A 32 -2.72 4.32 -9.61
CA ILE A 32 -2.59 5.75 -9.91
C ILE A 32 -2.07 5.94 -11.34
N VAL A 33 -2.70 6.84 -12.08
CA VAL A 33 -2.26 7.26 -13.42
C VAL A 33 -1.32 8.46 -13.29
N LEU A 34 -0.07 8.27 -13.70
CA LEU A 34 0.95 9.32 -13.69
C LEU A 34 0.86 10.20 -14.93
N ASP A 35 1.08 11.49 -14.72
CA ASP A 35 1.19 12.52 -15.76
C ASP A 35 2.56 13.22 -15.65
N HIS A 36 3.55 12.67 -16.35
CA HIS A 36 4.92 13.18 -16.37
C HIS A 36 5.04 14.58 -17.01
N SER A 37 4.02 15.05 -17.76
CA SER A 37 4.04 16.41 -18.28
C SER A 37 4.03 17.47 -17.17
N ARG A 38 3.58 17.10 -15.96
CA ARG A 38 3.51 17.99 -14.80
C ARG A 38 4.86 18.29 -14.17
N ASP A 39 5.93 17.60 -14.57
CA ASP A 39 7.30 18.00 -14.22
C ASP A 39 7.63 19.42 -14.73
N ALA A 40 6.90 19.91 -15.74
CA ALA A 40 7.00 21.29 -16.22
C ALA A 40 6.47 22.33 -15.20
N LEU A 41 5.65 21.92 -14.23
CA LEU A 41 5.16 22.80 -13.16
C LEU A 41 6.18 23.00 -12.04
N ILE A 42 7.22 22.14 -11.98
CA ILE A 42 8.27 22.23 -10.97
C ILE A 42 9.36 23.16 -11.49
N THR A 43 9.72 24.17 -10.68
CA THR A 43 10.82 25.09 -11.02
C THR A 43 12.17 24.36 -11.02
N ASP A 44 13.15 24.89 -11.74
CA ASP A 44 14.49 24.29 -11.79
C ASP A 44 15.16 24.17 -10.41
N PHE A 45 14.93 25.16 -9.54
CA PHE A 45 15.41 25.09 -8.16
C PHE A 45 14.66 24.04 -7.33
N GLY A 46 13.35 23.93 -7.54
CA GLY A 46 12.52 22.89 -6.92
C GLY A 46 13.01 21.49 -7.31
N LYS A 47 13.27 21.25 -8.60
CA LYS A 47 13.82 19.98 -9.11
C LYS A 47 15.12 19.61 -8.42
N LYS A 48 16.08 20.53 -8.39
CA LYS A 48 17.37 20.33 -7.68
C LYS A 48 17.19 20.00 -6.21
N THR A 49 16.22 20.62 -5.55
CA THR A 49 15.91 20.35 -4.14
C THR A 49 15.33 18.95 -3.95
N LEU A 50 14.43 18.52 -4.85
CA LEU A 50 13.84 17.18 -4.83
C LEU A 50 14.89 16.10 -5.11
N ASP A 51 15.75 16.31 -6.11
CA ASP A 51 16.83 15.40 -6.49
C ASP A 51 17.80 15.13 -5.33
N ASP A 52 18.15 16.18 -4.57
CA ASP A 52 19.16 16.08 -3.50
C ASP A 52 18.67 15.28 -2.28
N ARG A 53 17.36 15.34 -1.95
CA ARG A 53 16.89 14.91 -0.60
C ARG A 53 15.61 14.09 -0.55
N TYR A 54 14.79 14.10 -1.61
CA TYR A 54 13.42 13.61 -1.53
C TYR A 54 13.17 12.35 -2.35
N LEU A 55 13.82 12.22 -3.50
CA LEU A 55 13.70 11.03 -4.34
C LEU A 55 14.36 9.82 -3.68
N LEU A 56 13.69 8.67 -3.79
CA LEU A 56 14.33 7.38 -3.55
C LEU A 56 15.16 6.96 -4.78
N GLU A 57 16.00 5.94 -4.61
CA GLU A 57 16.83 5.43 -5.70
C GLU A 57 15.96 4.97 -6.88
N GLY A 58 16.21 5.53 -8.07
CA GLY A 58 15.48 5.23 -9.29
C GLY A 58 14.08 5.86 -9.40
N GLU A 59 13.69 6.74 -8.47
CA GLU A 59 12.38 7.37 -8.43
C GLU A 59 12.32 8.66 -9.25
N THR A 60 11.27 8.88 -10.05
CA THR A 60 11.00 10.19 -10.67
C THR A 60 10.17 11.11 -9.75
N TYR A 61 10.03 12.40 -10.08
CA TYR A 61 9.19 13.30 -9.27
C TYR A 61 7.73 12.84 -9.18
N GLN A 62 7.17 12.36 -10.28
CA GLN A 62 5.79 11.86 -10.29
C GLN A 62 5.65 10.54 -9.53
N ASP A 63 6.66 9.66 -9.58
CA ASP A 63 6.68 8.44 -8.78
C ASP A 63 6.69 8.76 -7.28
N MET A 64 7.50 9.74 -6.87
CA MET A 64 7.53 10.23 -5.48
C MET A 64 6.15 10.72 -5.04
N PHE A 65 5.49 11.55 -5.85
CA PHE A 65 4.13 12.01 -5.54
C PHE A 65 3.15 10.83 -5.46
N ALA A 66 3.23 9.86 -6.37
CA ALA A 66 2.34 8.71 -6.36
C ALA A 66 2.59 7.77 -5.18
N ARG A 67 3.85 7.52 -4.80
CA ARG A 67 4.19 6.75 -3.59
C ARG A 67 3.57 7.37 -2.34
N VAL A 68 3.74 8.68 -2.17
CA VAL A 68 3.17 9.41 -1.03
C VAL A 68 1.64 9.37 -1.08
N ALA A 69 1.03 9.57 -2.25
CA ALA A 69 -0.41 9.52 -2.42
C ALA A 69 -1.00 8.13 -2.11
N LYS A 70 -0.36 7.05 -2.54
CA LYS A 70 -0.77 5.66 -2.22
C LYS A 70 -0.66 5.35 -0.73
N THR A 71 0.32 5.95 -0.06
CA THR A 71 0.56 5.70 1.37
C THR A 71 -0.55 6.28 2.24
N TYR A 72 -1.04 7.47 1.89
CA TYR A 72 -2.01 8.20 2.71
C TYR A 72 -3.43 8.22 2.12
N GLY A 73 -3.62 7.70 0.91
CA GLY A 73 -4.93 7.49 0.30
C GLY A 73 -5.68 6.34 0.96
N ASP A 74 -6.99 6.51 1.13
CA ASP A 74 -7.89 5.50 1.72
C ASP A 74 -8.25 4.40 0.70
N ASP A 75 -8.47 4.81 -0.55
CA ASP A 75 -8.72 3.95 -1.70
C ASP A 75 -8.00 4.50 -2.96
N ALA A 76 -8.11 3.78 -4.08
CA ALA A 76 -7.47 4.15 -5.34
C ALA A 76 -7.92 5.53 -5.86
N ASP A 77 -9.21 5.86 -5.73
CA ASP A 77 -9.75 7.14 -6.20
C ASP A 77 -9.29 8.30 -5.30
N HIS A 78 -9.18 8.06 -3.99
CA HIS A 78 -8.62 9.01 -3.03
C HIS A 78 -7.13 9.23 -3.28
N ALA A 79 -6.36 8.16 -3.48
CA ALA A 79 -4.94 8.25 -3.80
C ALA A 79 -4.73 9.03 -5.12
N GLN A 80 -5.55 8.80 -6.15
CA GLN A 80 -5.49 9.59 -7.39
C GLN A 80 -5.74 11.08 -7.14
N ARG A 81 -6.73 11.46 -6.31
CA ARG A 81 -6.97 12.87 -5.95
C ARG A 81 -5.80 13.51 -5.23
N ILE A 82 -5.19 12.81 -4.26
CA ILE A 82 -4.00 13.31 -3.55
C ILE A 82 -2.84 13.51 -4.53
N TYR A 83 -2.59 12.53 -5.42
CA TYR A 83 -1.60 12.65 -6.48
C TYR A 83 -1.88 13.86 -7.37
N ASP A 84 -3.11 14.07 -7.80
CA ASP A 84 -3.48 15.20 -8.65
C ASP A 84 -3.25 16.56 -7.95
N TYR A 85 -3.54 16.66 -6.66
CA TYR A 85 -3.30 17.88 -5.90
C TYR A 85 -1.81 18.18 -5.73
N MET A 86 -0.99 17.16 -5.44
CA MET A 86 0.46 17.33 -5.32
C MET A 86 1.10 17.63 -6.67
N SER A 87 0.83 16.82 -7.70
CA SER A 87 1.45 16.96 -9.02
C SER A 87 1.04 18.23 -9.76
N ARG A 88 -0.11 18.83 -9.45
CA ARG A 88 -0.52 20.17 -9.95
C ARG A 88 -0.02 21.34 -9.09
N MET A 89 0.78 21.06 -8.07
CA MET A 89 1.32 22.05 -7.13
C MET A 89 0.25 22.82 -6.35
N TRP A 90 -0.92 22.22 -6.10
CA TRP A 90 -1.99 22.85 -5.30
C TRP A 90 -1.72 22.74 -3.79
N PHE A 91 -0.94 21.73 -3.41
CA PHE A 91 -0.49 21.47 -2.06
C PHE A 91 0.81 20.66 -2.11
N MET A 92 1.63 20.78 -1.06
CA MET A 92 2.79 19.93 -0.86
C MET A 92 2.83 19.49 0.62
N PRO A 93 2.97 18.18 0.92
CA PRO A 93 3.10 17.74 2.30
C PRO A 93 4.42 18.20 2.92
N ALA A 94 4.47 18.26 4.25
CA ALA A 94 5.67 18.61 5.00
C ALA A 94 6.83 17.65 4.69
N THR A 95 8.07 18.12 4.85
CA THR A 95 9.29 17.38 4.48
C THR A 95 9.30 15.92 4.93
N PRO A 96 9.03 15.57 6.20
CA PRO A 96 9.08 14.15 6.62
C PRO A 96 7.99 13.29 5.99
N VAL A 97 6.82 13.87 5.70
CA VAL A 97 5.70 13.17 5.05
C VAL A 97 6.05 12.88 3.59
N LEU A 98 6.65 13.85 2.89
CA LEU A 98 7.11 13.71 1.51
C LEU A 98 8.28 12.71 1.39
N SER A 99 9.30 12.86 2.24
CA SER A 99 10.52 12.04 2.19
C SER A 99 10.31 10.60 2.66
N ASN A 100 9.44 10.38 3.66
CA ASN A 100 9.32 9.06 4.31
C ASN A 100 7.97 8.36 4.05
N GLY A 101 6.97 9.03 3.50
CA GLY A 101 5.67 8.41 3.19
C GLY A 101 5.81 7.25 2.20
N GLY A 102 5.59 6.03 2.66
CA GLY A 102 5.71 4.82 1.82
C GLY A 102 7.15 4.34 1.63
N ALA A 103 8.12 4.95 2.30
CA ALA A 103 9.50 4.47 2.34
C ALA A 103 9.68 3.46 3.48
N ALA A 104 10.70 2.60 3.36
CA ALA A 104 11.10 1.69 4.45
C ALA A 104 11.97 2.37 5.53
N ARG A 105 12.09 3.71 5.50
CA ARG A 105 12.97 4.49 6.38
C ARG A 105 12.26 5.74 6.90
N GLY A 106 12.64 6.14 8.11
CA GLY A 106 12.19 7.39 8.74
C GLY A 106 10.73 7.35 9.19
N LEU A 107 10.37 8.30 10.06
CA LEU A 107 8.98 8.51 10.46
C LEU A 107 8.41 9.71 9.70
N PRO A 108 7.13 9.69 9.29
CA PRO A 108 6.47 10.82 8.67
C PRO A 108 5.98 11.84 9.70
N ILE A 109 6.82 12.18 10.68
CA ILE A 109 6.49 13.07 11.80
C ILE A 109 7.44 14.26 11.78
N SER A 110 6.90 15.47 11.74
CA SER A 110 7.70 16.72 11.73
C SER A 110 8.06 17.22 13.10
N CYS A 111 7.15 17.10 14.06
CA CYS A 111 7.30 17.70 15.38
C CYS A 111 6.95 16.68 16.46
N PHE A 112 7.69 16.71 17.54
CA PHE A 112 7.40 15.97 18.75
C PHE A 112 7.14 16.96 19.89
N LEU A 113 6.09 16.70 20.67
CA LEU A 113 5.88 17.39 21.93
C LEU A 113 6.32 16.42 23.02
N ASN A 114 7.41 16.77 23.69
CA ASN A 114 7.95 15.98 24.79
C ASN A 114 7.38 16.49 26.12
N ALA A 115 7.10 15.56 27.02
CA ALA A 115 6.80 15.85 28.42
C ALA A 115 7.94 15.31 29.29
N VAL A 116 8.31 16.06 30.32
CA VAL A 116 9.35 15.67 31.27
C VAL A 116 8.72 15.57 32.65
N GLY A 117 8.95 14.45 33.33
CA GLY A 117 8.53 14.26 34.71
C GLY A 117 9.37 15.11 35.66
N ASP A 118 8.79 15.51 36.79
CA ASP A 118 9.49 16.29 37.81
C ASP A 118 10.37 15.39 38.70
N SER A 119 11.49 14.91 38.13
CA SER A 119 12.48 14.09 38.83
C SER A 119 13.88 14.29 38.23
N LEU A 120 14.93 14.10 39.06
CA LEU A 120 16.34 14.04 38.64
C LEU A 120 16.75 12.66 38.13
#